data_AF-A0A813G7G5-F1
#
_entry.id   AF-A0A813G7G5-F1
#
_cell.length_a   1.000
_cell.length_b   1.000
_cell.length_c   1.000
_cell.angle_alpha   90.00
_cell.angle_beta   90.00
_cell.angle_gamma   90.00
#
_symmetry.space_group_name_H-M   'P 1'
#
loop_
_entity.id
_entity.type
_entity.pdbx_description
1 polymer ?
#
loop_
_entity_poly.entity_id
_entity_poly.type
_entity_poly.pdbx_seq_one_letter_code
_entity_poly.pdbx_strand_id
1 'polypeptide(L)'
;MLCCLDCCWWSLEPPPARGRVLPRMGSASSVPGASSVPRGPRLTHMDSGDGAKSALASSPSPKSRMPFTVMSRKGTYALVKLNLERAVQLLVVSDPGQDLDDELMFVLLRCLSQEGQVDVLGIITTLAPSYDRARLCRGTLDILGLYDVPVGLGTDGGDHGGDHKASTFEEWAESYMPKPGSHRMSSVEPGRQLFFRLYQDAAPKSVTLLITASLKDPALFLRDNEILFFAKTKEVVIMGGVEPWTEAQGKDRTTLLPDTAHNQEFDREASEFLFRKCQEMGVPLVVVSRFAAYAAK
;
A
#
# COMPACT_ATOMS: atom_id res chain seq x y z
N MET A 1 32.15 -15.39 7.62
CA MET A 1 31.96 -16.84 7.39
C MET A 1 30.52 -17.14 7.76
N LEU A 2 29.76 -17.68 6.79
CA LEU A 2 28.30 -17.91 6.75
C LEU A 2 27.44 -16.63 6.67
N CYS A 3 26.52 -16.45 5.72
CA CYS A 3 26.11 -17.32 4.62
C CYS A 3 25.58 -16.48 3.43
N CYS A 4 25.95 -16.90 2.23
CA CYS A 4 25.31 -16.58 0.97
C CYS A 4 23.82 -16.95 1.01
N LEU A 5 22.94 -16.10 0.47
CA LEU A 5 21.77 -16.55 -0.26
C LEU A 5 21.68 -15.75 -1.55
N ASP A 6 21.88 -16.48 -2.64
CA ASP A 6 21.76 -16.04 -4.02
C ASP A 6 20.38 -15.46 -4.28
N CYS A 7 20.29 -14.14 -4.45
CA CYS A 7 19.16 -13.52 -5.12
C CYS A 7 19.31 -13.85 -6.61
N CYS A 8 18.55 -14.82 -7.10
CA CYS A 8 18.36 -15.05 -8.53
C CYS A 8 17.64 -13.86 -9.15
N TRP A 9 18.40 -12.85 -9.56
CA TRP A 9 17.95 -11.84 -10.50
C TRP A 9 17.79 -12.51 -11.87
N TRP A 10 16.57 -12.65 -12.35
CA TRP A 10 16.30 -13.18 -13.68
C TRP A 10 16.85 -12.21 -14.75
N SER A 11 17.93 -12.64 -15.41
CA SER A 11 18.35 -12.11 -16.71
C SER A 11 17.33 -12.52 -17.77
N LEU A 12 16.64 -11.55 -18.37
CA LEU A 12 15.75 -11.77 -19.50
C LEU A 12 16.58 -11.89 -20.80
N GLU A 13 16.82 -13.11 -21.26
CA GLU A 13 16.91 -13.38 -22.69
C GLU A 13 15.48 -13.59 -23.24
N PRO A 14 15.14 -13.05 -24.43
CA PRO A 14 13.79 -13.16 -24.99
C PRO A 14 13.48 -14.60 -25.45
N PRO A 15 12.30 -15.16 -25.14
CA PRO A 15 11.92 -16.50 -25.59
C PRO A 15 11.59 -16.53 -27.10
N PRO A 16 11.79 -17.67 -27.79
CA PRO A 16 11.48 -17.81 -29.20
C PRO A 16 9.96 -17.90 -29.45
N ALA A 17 9.52 -17.26 -30.53
CA ALA A 17 8.14 -17.21 -30.99
C ALA A 17 7.52 -18.60 -31.18
N ARG A 18 6.37 -18.86 -30.54
CA ARG A 18 5.53 -20.04 -30.82
C ARG A 18 4.20 -19.62 -31.46
N GLY A 19 3.84 -20.39 -32.48
CA GLY A 19 2.75 -20.13 -33.42
C GLY A 19 1.35 -20.24 -32.83
N ARG A 20 0.42 -19.57 -33.53
CA ARG A 20 -1.01 -19.52 -33.27
C ARG A 20 -1.65 -20.91 -33.30
N VAL A 21 -2.42 -21.22 -32.26
CA VAL A 21 -3.49 -22.22 -32.28
C VAL A 21 -4.80 -21.49 -31.99
N LEU A 22 -5.73 -21.54 -32.94
CA LEU A 22 -7.08 -20.99 -32.82
C LEU A 22 -7.96 -21.91 -31.94
N PRO A 23 -8.79 -21.37 -31.03
CA PRO A 23 -9.80 -22.18 -30.36
C PRO A 23 -11.09 -22.28 -31.19
N ARG A 24 -11.64 -23.50 -31.22
CA ARG A 24 -12.96 -23.84 -31.77
C ARG A 24 -14.08 -23.35 -30.86
N MET A 25 -15.12 -22.78 -31.48
CA MET A 25 -16.42 -22.48 -30.87
C MET A 25 -17.24 -23.74 -30.60
N GLY A 26 -17.99 -23.74 -29.48
CA GLY A 26 -19.14 -24.60 -29.18
C GLY A 26 -19.80 -24.07 -27.89
N SER A 27 -20.85 -23.26 -27.98
CA SER A 27 -22.28 -23.58 -28.12
C SER A 27 -22.99 -23.78 -26.78
N ALA A 28 -24.04 -22.98 -26.61
CA ALA A 28 -24.84 -22.74 -25.42
C ALA A 28 -25.81 -23.88 -25.04
N SER A 29 -26.21 -23.90 -23.77
CA SER A 29 -27.50 -24.34 -23.19
C SER A 29 -27.30 -24.44 -21.66
N SER A 30 -28.24 -24.21 -20.74
CA SER A 30 -29.60 -23.66 -20.70
C SER A 30 -29.94 -23.59 -19.20
N VAL A 31 -30.55 -22.49 -18.76
CA VAL A 31 -31.11 -22.29 -17.41
C VAL A 31 -32.48 -22.99 -17.34
N PRO A 32 -32.87 -23.62 -16.21
CA PRO A 32 -33.98 -23.04 -15.42
C PRO A 32 -33.93 -23.35 -13.90
N GLY A 33 -34.60 -22.51 -13.10
CA GLY A 33 -35.12 -22.96 -11.81
C GLY A 33 -35.20 -21.91 -10.71
N ALA A 34 -36.29 -21.14 -10.69
CA ALA A 34 -36.69 -20.28 -9.59
C ALA A 34 -37.49 -21.07 -8.53
N SER A 35 -37.19 -20.86 -7.24
CA SER A 35 -38.08 -21.05 -6.07
C SER A 35 -37.25 -20.77 -4.81
N SER A 36 -37.70 -20.20 -3.71
CA SER A 36 -38.94 -19.56 -3.26
C SER A 36 -38.59 -18.99 -1.87
N VAL A 37 -39.12 -17.82 -1.55
CA VAL A 37 -38.95 -17.16 -0.25
C VAL A 37 -40.00 -17.69 0.74
N PRO A 38 -39.65 -17.86 2.03
CA PRO A 38 -40.63 -17.69 3.09
C PRO A 38 -40.30 -16.49 4.00
N ARG A 39 -41.33 -15.68 4.25
CA ARG A 39 -41.35 -14.56 5.20
C ARG A 39 -41.74 -15.05 6.61
N GLY A 40 -41.11 -14.44 7.63
CA GLY A 40 -41.69 -14.15 8.95
C GLY A 40 -41.59 -15.25 10.02
N PRO A 41 -41.57 -14.89 11.33
CA PRO A 41 -42.45 -13.87 11.89
C PRO A 41 -41.79 -12.72 12.66
N ARG A 42 -42.64 -11.74 12.92
CA ARG A 42 -42.52 -10.44 13.57
C ARG A 42 -42.86 -10.57 15.06
N LEU A 43 -42.06 -10.01 15.97
CA LEU A 43 -42.36 -9.80 17.40
C LEU A 43 -41.60 -8.54 17.85
N THR A 44 -42.26 -7.38 17.93
CA THR A 44 -42.91 -6.72 19.10
C THR A 44 -41.97 -5.85 19.94
N HIS A 45 -42.38 -4.59 20.04
CA HIS A 45 -42.00 -3.57 21.02
C HIS A 45 -41.91 -4.11 22.46
N MET A 46 -40.91 -3.63 23.21
CA MET A 46 -41.09 -3.23 24.60
C MET A 46 -40.29 -1.95 24.89
N ASP A 47 -41.05 -0.92 25.28
CA ASP A 47 -40.60 0.29 26.00
C ASP A 47 -40.15 -0.06 27.42
N SER A 48 -39.26 0.78 27.97
CA SER A 48 -39.01 1.18 29.38
C SER A 48 -37.52 1.52 29.48
N GLY A 49 -37.05 2.71 29.85
CA GLY A 49 -37.54 3.60 30.91
C GLY A 49 -36.45 3.66 32.00
N ASP A 50 -35.97 4.87 32.29
CA ASP A 50 -35.10 5.25 33.42
C ASP A 50 -33.65 4.74 33.40
N GLY A 51 -32.61 5.52 33.68
CA GLY A 51 -32.51 6.72 34.49
C GLY A 51 -31.33 6.52 35.46
N ALA A 52 -30.51 7.56 35.60
CA ALA A 52 -29.58 7.81 36.72
C ALA A 52 -28.09 7.36 36.63
N LYS A 53 -27.25 8.42 36.66
CA LYS A 53 -26.07 8.63 37.52
C LYS A 53 -24.72 8.07 37.06
N SER A 54 -24.02 8.93 36.30
CA SER A 54 -22.73 9.54 36.66
C SER A 54 -21.98 8.89 37.84
N ALA A 55 -20.87 8.23 37.52
CA ALA A 55 -19.75 8.02 38.42
C ALA A 55 -18.47 8.47 37.69
N LEU A 56 -17.93 9.60 38.13
CA LEU A 56 -16.61 10.10 37.74
C LEU A 56 -15.56 9.06 38.16
N ALA A 57 -14.99 8.35 37.19
CA ALA A 57 -13.79 7.55 37.39
C ALA A 57 -12.57 8.42 37.10
N SER A 58 -11.78 8.66 38.14
CA SER A 58 -10.50 9.36 38.11
C SER A 58 -9.54 8.76 37.08
N SER A 59 -9.02 9.61 36.21
CA SER A 59 -7.96 9.28 35.23
C SER A 59 -6.67 8.81 35.93
N PRO A 60 -6.11 7.64 35.57
CA PRO A 60 -4.76 7.29 36.01
C PRO A 60 -3.74 8.15 35.24
N SER A 61 -2.78 8.69 35.99
CA SER A 61 -1.64 9.46 35.49
C SER A 61 -0.82 8.69 34.44
N PRO A 62 -0.14 9.39 33.50
CA PRO A 62 0.65 8.74 32.48
C PRO A 62 1.82 7.99 33.12
N LYS A 63 1.82 6.66 32.97
CA LYS A 63 2.92 5.80 33.40
C LYS A 63 4.18 6.18 32.62
N SER A 64 5.18 6.63 33.37
CA SER A 64 6.58 6.78 32.99
C SER A 64 7.03 5.68 32.00
N ARG A 65 7.41 6.09 30.78
CA ARG A 65 8.12 5.22 29.83
C ARG A 65 9.50 4.92 30.41
N MET A 66 9.75 3.64 30.72
CA MET A 66 11.07 3.16 31.10
C MET A 66 12.05 3.38 29.94
N PRO A 67 13.25 3.98 30.16
CA PRO A 67 14.24 4.10 29.11
C PRO A 67 14.81 2.71 28.81
N PHE A 68 14.69 2.28 27.55
CA PHE A 68 15.37 1.09 27.07
C PHE A 68 16.87 1.41 26.98
N THR A 69 17.70 0.69 27.72
CA THR A 69 19.15 0.80 27.65
C THR A 69 19.63 0.39 26.27
N VAL A 70 20.15 1.35 25.50
CA VAL A 70 20.85 1.09 24.23
C VAL A 70 22.18 0.41 24.54
N MET A 71 22.28 -0.88 24.23
CA MET A 71 23.57 -1.56 24.24
C MET A 71 24.46 -1.02 23.11
N SER A 72 25.51 -0.31 23.48
CA SER A 72 26.59 0.09 22.57
C SER A 72 27.38 -1.14 22.13
N ARG A 73 27.36 -1.41 20.82
CA ARG A 73 28.39 -2.21 20.13
C ARG A 73 28.80 -1.46 18.87
N LYS A 74 30.01 -0.90 18.91
CA LYS A 74 30.87 -0.43 17.81
C LYS A 74 30.18 -0.41 16.43
N GLY A 75 29.60 0.74 16.09
CA GLY A 75 28.93 0.98 14.82
C GLY A 75 27.74 1.92 14.97
N THR A 76 27.90 3.03 15.70
CA THR A 76 26.85 4.04 15.82
C THR A 76 26.78 4.80 14.50
N TYR A 77 26.02 4.28 13.54
CA TYR A 77 25.49 5.12 12.47
C TYR A 77 24.50 6.05 13.16
N ALA A 78 24.93 7.28 13.45
CA ALA A 78 24.02 8.29 13.93
C ALA A 78 22.96 8.48 12.85
N LEU A 79 21.71 8.12 13.14
CA LEU A 79 20.60 8.59 12.33
C LEU A 79 20.70 10.11 12.32
N VAL A 80 20.97 10.67 11.14
CA VAL A 80 20.98 12.12 10.98
C VAL A 80 19.55 12.57 11.25
N LYS A 81 19.34 13.15 12.44
CA LYS A 81 18.05 13.72 12.76
C LYS A 81 17.88 14.96 11.89
N LEU A 82 17.13 14.82 10.81
CA LEU A 82 16.69 15.95 10.02
C LEU A 82 15.90 16.87 10.97
N ASN A 83 16.29 18.13 11.01
CA ASN A 83 15.61 19.15 11.81
C ASN A 83 14.34 19.58 11.05
N LEU A 84 13.37 18.67 10.98
CA LEU A 84 12.08 18.91 10.38
C LEU A 84 11.21 19.66 11.39
N GLU A 85 10.67 20.82 10.99
CA GLU A 85 9.72 21.57 11.82
C GLU A 85 8.43 20.77 12.11
N ARG A 86 8.11 19.80 11.23
CA ARG A 86 7.00 18.85 11.39
C ARG A 86 7.32 17.54 10.69
N ALA A 87 6.83 16.43 11.26
CA ALA A 87 6.90 15.11 10.63
C ALA A 87 6.25 15.11 9.24
N VAL A 88 6.84 14.38 8.30
CA VAL A 88 6.26 14.17 6.96
C VAL A 88 5.04 13.26 7.11
N GLN A 89 3.87 13.73 6.65
CA GLN A 89 2.65 12.91 6.66
C GLN A 89 2.65 12.01 5.43
N LEU A 90 2.80 10.71 5.66
CA LEU A 90 3.06 9.72 4.63
C LEU A 90 1.88 8.76 4.50
N LEU A 91 1.30 8.68 3.30
CA LEU A 91 0.40 7.60 2.92
C LEU A 91 1.15 6.66 1.97
N VAL A 92 1.13 5.37 2.27
CA VAL A 92 1.91 4.36 1.54
C VAL A 92 0.99 3.46 0.72
N VAL A 93 1.41 3.12 -0.50
CA VAL A 93 0.85 2.04 -1.32
C VAL A 93 1.95 1.02 -1.57
N SER A 94 1.68 -0.23 -1.20
CA SER A 94 2.70 -1.29 -1.07
C SER A 94 2.07 -2.67 -1.38
N ASP A 95 2.87 -3.68 -1.71
CA ASP A 95 2.43 -5.05 -2.05
C ASP A 95 3.26 -6.11 -1.31
N PRO A 96 3.22 -6.11 0.04
CA PRO A 96 4.10 -6.95 0.86
C PRO A 96 3.92 -8.43 0.57
N GLY A 97 4.97 -9.21 0.80
CA GLY A 97 5.03 -10.65 0.55
C GLY A 97 5.35 -11.03 -0.90
N GLN A 98 5.63 -10.05 -1.77
CA GLN A 98 6.19 -10.30 -3.09
C GLN A 98 7.69 -10.61 -3.02
N ASP A 99 8.43 -9.69 -2.41
CA ASP A 99 9.81 -9.88 -2.00
C ASP A 99 10.04 -9.31 -0.59
N LEU A 100 11.22 -8.77 -0.27
CA LEU A 100 11.58 -8.31 1.07
C LEU A 100 11.63 -6.78 1.22
N ASP A 101 11.49 -6.02 0.13
CA ASP A 101 11.70 -4.59 0.14
C ASP A 101 10.62 -3.82 0.91
N ASP A 102 9.36 -4.22 0.80
CA ASP A 102 8.22 -3.64 1.52
C ASP A 102 8.30 -3.88 3.04
N GLU A 103 8.63 -5.10 3.48
CA GLU A 103 8.81 -5.40 4.89
C GLU A 103 10.01 -4.63 5.47
N LEU A 104 11.10 -4.52 4.71
CA LEU A 104 12.24 -3.67 5.10
C LEU A 104 11.82 -2.20 5.18
N MET A 105 11.02 -1.71 4.23
CA MET A 105 10.45 -0.37 4.29
C MET A 105 9.62 -0.19 5.57
N PHE A 106 8.77 -1.15 5.97
CA PHE A 106 7.99 -1.04 7.20
C PHE A 106 8.88 -0.96 8.45
N VAL A 107 9.99 -1.71 8.50
CA VAL A 107 10.99 -1.60 9.58
C VAL A 107 11.58 -0.18 9.61
N LEU A 108 11.94 0.38 8.45
CA LEU A 108 12.46 1.75 8.35
C LEU A 108 11.41 2.79 8.75
N LEU A 109 10.16 2.62 8.33
CA LEU A 109 9.04 3.48 8.74
C LEU A 109 8.86 3.48 10.26
N ARG A 110 8.98 2.33 10.91
CA ARG A 110 8.91 2.24 12.37
C ARG A 110 10.00 3.08 13.04
N CYS A 111 11.23 3.01 12.53
CA CYS A 111 12.36 3.80 13.03
C CYS A 111 12.14 5.30 12.81
N LEU A 112 11.77 5.72 11.59
CA LEU A 112 11.53 7.12 11.25
C LEU A 112 10.34 7.71 12.03
N SER A 113 9.30 6.92 12.26
CA SER A 113 8.16 7.30 13.08
C SER A 113 8.55 7.47 14.55
N GLN A 114 9.41 6.60 15.09
CA GLN A 114 9.91 6.75 16.46
C GLN A 114 10.66 8.06 16.68
N GLU A 115 11.42 8.49 15.67
CA GLU A 115 12.21 9.73 15.71
C GLU A 115 11.37 10.98 15.41
N GLY A 116 10.08 10.82 15.10
CA GLY A 116 9.17 11.91 14.75
C GLY A 116 9.45 12.52 13.37
N GLN A 117 10.14 11.79 12.48
CA GLN A 117 10.44 12.26 11.13
C GLN A 117 9.30 11.98 10.15
N VAL A 118 8.56 10.90 10.38
CA VAL A 118 7.43 10.48 9.56
C VAL A 118 6.21 10.19 10.44
N ASP A 119 5.06 10.68 10.02
CA ASP A 119 3.75 10.30 10.52
C ASP A 119 3.07 9.42 9.46
N VAL A 120 2.97 8.12 9.72
CA VAL A 120 2.41 7.16 8.76
C VAL A 120 0.89 7.19 8.89
N LEU A 121 0.23 7.89 7.96
CA LEU A 121 -1.22 8.08 7.96
C LEU A 121 -1.98 6.77 7.74
N GLY A 122 -1.41 5.86 6.95
CA GLY A 122 -1.99 4.58 6.60
C GLY A 122 -1.21 3.88 5.51
N ILE A 123 -1.55 2.62 5.27
CA ILE A 123 -0.97 1.79 4.21
C ILE A 123 -2.08 1.14 3.39
N ILE A 124 -2.05 1.30 2.08
CA ILE A 124 -2.95 0.62 1.14
C ILE A 124 -2.18 -0.54 0.52
N THR A 125 -2.65 -1.76 0.75
CA THR A 125 -2.04 -2.95 0.15
C THR A 125 -2.68 -3.26 -1.19
N THR A 126 -1.90 -3.31 -2.26
CA THR A 126 -2.36 -3.65 -3.61
C THR A 126 -1.79 -4.99 -4.04
N LEU A 127 -1.98 -5.35 -5.32
CA LEU A 127 -1.59 -6.61 -5.96
C LEU A 127 -2.37 -7.84 -5.47
N ALA A 128 -2.72 -8.75 -6.37
CA ALA A 128 -3.35 -10.01 -5.96
C ALA A 128 -2.38 -10.88 -5.13
N PRO A 129 -2.88 -11.71 -4.19
CA PRO A 129 -4.19 -11.61 -3.55
C PRO A 129 -4.20 -10.49 -2.49
N SER A 130 -4.92 -9.39 -2.78
CA SER A 130 -4.81 -8.15 -2.00
C SER A 130 -5.31 -8.30 -0.56
N TYR A 131 -6.26 -9.21 -0.31
CA TYR A 131 -6.75 -9.50 1.03
C TYR A 131 -5.68 -10.13 1.92
N ASP A 132 -4.92 -11.08 1.38
CA ASP A 132 -3.85 -11.74 2.14
C ASP A 132 -2.65 -10.81 2.31
N ARG A 133 -2.36 -9.95 1.33
CA ARG A 133 -1.36 -8.89 1.50
C ARG A 133 -1.76 -7.87 2.59
N ALA A 134 -3.04 -7.52 2.68
CA ALA A 134 -3.56 -6.68 3.77
C ALA A 134 -3.40 -7.35 5.14
N ARG A 135 -3.67 -8.67 5.22
CA ARG A 135 -3.43 -9.48 6.43
C ARG A 135 -1.94 -9.47 6.81
N LEU A 136 -1.07 -9.73 5.84
CA LEU A 136 0.38 -9.71 6.05
C LEU A 136 0.83 -8.35 6.56
N CYS A 137 0.46 -7.26 5.89
CA CYS A 137 0.75 -5.90 6.31
C CYS A 137 0.29 -5.63 7.75
N ARG A 138 -0.96 -5.97 8.09
CA ARG A 138 -1.50 -5.78 9.44
C ARG A 138 -0.69 -6.55 10.49
N GLY A 139 -0.34 -7.81 10.21
CA GLY A 139 0.50 -8.62 11.08
C GLY A 139 1.90 -8.03 11.28
N THR A 140 2.54 -7.62 10.18
CA THR A 140 3.88 -7.01 10.21
C THR A 140 3.88 -5.72 11.02
N LEU A 141 2.90 -4.84 10.80
CA LEU A 141 2.75 -3.60 11.58
C LEU A 141 2.51 -3.87 13.07
N ASP A 142 1.76 -4.91 13.41
CA ASP A 142 1.53 -5.30 14.81
C ASP A 142 2.83 -5.76 15.51
N ILE A 143 3.68 -6.52 14.81
CA ILE A 143 4.99 -6.93 15.33
C ILE A 143 5.91 -5.72 15.52
N LEU A 144 5.84 -4.75 14.62
CA LEU A 144 6.63 -3.51 14.71
C LEU A 144 6.09 -2.53 15.75
N GLY A 145 4.91 -2.78 16.32
CA GLY A 145 4.27 -1.88 17.30
C GLY A 145 3.57 -0.67 16.66
N LEU A 146 3.24 -0.74 15.37
CA LEU A 146 2.50 0.27 14.60
C LEU A 146 1.00 -0.07 14.59
N TYR A 147 0.42 -0.32 15.77
CA TYR A 147 -0.97 -0.78 15.92
C TYR A 147 -1.99 0.23 15.38
N ASP A 148 -1.69 1.53 15.50
CA ASP A 148 -2.61 2.61 15.16
C ASP A 148 -2.60 2.99 13.68
N VAL A 149 -1.64 2.50 12.90
CA VAL A 149 -1.56 2.78 11.46
C VAL A 149 -2.63 1.97 10.74
N PRO A 150 -3.65 2.59 10.11
CA PRO A 150 -4.71 1.85 9.43
C PRO A 150 -4.20 1.17 8.16
N VAL A 151 -4.79 0.02 7.84
CA VAL A 151 -4.48 -0.78 6.64
C VAL A 151 -5.71 -0.84 5.75
N GLY A 152 -5.53 -0.51 4.48
CA GLY A 152 -6.57 -0.51 3.46
C GLY A 152 -6.39 -1.64 2.47
N LEU A 153 -7.47 -2.36 2.18
CA LEU A 153 -7.54 -3.39 1.16
C LEU A 153 -7.67 -2.77 -0.24
N GLY A 154 -6.57 -2.70 -0.98
CA GLY A 154 -6.54 -2.23 -2.36
C GLY A 154 -7.04 -3.27 -3.38
N THR A 155 -6.89 -2.91 -4.65
CA THR A 155 -7.25 -3.74 -5.80
C THR A 155 -6.25 -4.88 -6.04
N ASP A 156 -6.49 -5.68 -7.09
CA ASP A 156 -5.57 -6.68 -7.62
C ASP A 156 -4.27 -6.10 -8.21
N GLY A 157 -4.11 -4.78 -8.21
CA GLY A 157 -2.94 -4.10 -8.78
C GLY A 157 -2.78 -4.24 -10.30
N GLY A 158 -3.73 -4.88 -11.00
CA GLY A 158 -3.58 -5.24 -12.42
C GLY A 158 -3.12 -6.68 -12.66
N ASP A 159 -2.90 -7.47 -11.61
CA ASP A 159 -2.69 -8.92 -11.72
C ASP A 159 -4.01 -9.67 -11.99
N HIS A 160 -4.51 -9.50 -13.20
CA HIS A 160 -5.74 -10.15 -13.67
C HIS A 160 -5.59 -11.67 -13.85
N GLY A 161 -4.34 -12.15 -13.98
CA GLY A 161 -4.03 -13.57 -14.13
C GLY A 161 -4.01 -14.33 -12.80
N GLY A 162 -3.84 -13.63 -11.68
CA GLY A 162 -3.59 -14.26 -10.38
C GLY A 162 -2.24 -14.99 -10.37
N ASP A 163 -1.25 -14.39 -11.04
CA ASP A 163 0.10 -14.93 -11.10
C ASP A 163 0.74 -14.95 -9.71
N HIS A 164 0.35 -14.00 -8.86
CA HIS A 164 0.78 -13.89 -7.47
C HIS A 164 -0.16 -14.64 -6.53
N LYS A 165 0.43 -15.25 -5.50
CA LYS A 165 -0.29 -16.18 -4.60
C LYS A 165 0.14 -15.99 -3.16
N ALA A 166 -0.82 -16.12 -2.25
CA ALA A 166 -0.56 -16.02 -0.81
C ALA A 166 0.44 -17.08 -0.31
N SER A 167 0.54 -18.22 -1.00
CA SER A 167 1.52 -19.27 -0.69
C SER A 167 2.98 -18.80 -0.71
N THR A 168 3.30 -17.66 -1.34
CA THR A 168 4.65 -17.09 -1.28
C THR A 168 5.01 -16.55 0.09
N PHE A 169 4.01 -16.26 0.94
CA PHE A 169 4.21 -15.63 2.23
C PHE A 169 3.49 -16.25 3.43
N GLU A 170 2.36 -16.92 3.24
CA GLU A 170 1.54 -17.40 4.35
C GLU A 170 2.28 -18.38 5.28
N GLU A 171 3.14 -19.24 4.74
CA GLU A 171 3.87 -20.23 5.54
C GLU A 171 4.85 -19.56 6.50
N TRP A 172 5.70 -18.65 6.02
CA TRP A 172 6.68 -17.99 6.88
C TRP A 172 6.09 -16.87 7.74
N ALA A 173 4.94 -16.30 7.34
CA ALA A 173 4.24 -15.28 8.09
C ALA A 173 3.21 -15.83 9.08
N GLU A 174 2.97 -17.15 9.11
CA GLU A 174 1.86 -17.78 9.86
C GLU A 174 1.79 -17.33 11.33
N SER A 175 2.95 -17.16 11.97
CA SER A 175 3.05 -16.82 13.39
C SER A 175 2.53 -15.42 13.76
N TYR A 176 2.46 -14.49 12.82
CA TYR A 176 2.06 -13.10 13.09
C TYR A 176 1.01 -12.54 12.13
N MET A 177 0.79 -13.19 10.98
CA MET A 177 -0.28 -12.84 10.06
C MET A 177 -1.64 -13.18 10.71
N PRO A 178 -2.56 -12.21 10.85
CA PRO A 178 -3.88 -12.48 11.40
C PRO A 178 -4.63 -13.53 10.60
N LYS A 179 -5.35 -14.42 11.29
CA LYS A 179 -6.23 -15.40 10.64
C LYS A 179 -7.38 -14.68 9.91
N PRO A 180 -7.86 -15.22 8.78
CA PRO A 180 -9.03 -14.67 8.10
C PRO A 180 -10.23 -14.57 9.05
N GLY A 181 -10.95 -13.44 9.01
CA GLY A 181 -12.13 -13.20 9.86
C GLY A 181 -11.84 -12.98 11.36
N SER A 182 -10.56 -12.93 11.76
CA SER A 182 -10.21 -12.57 13.14
C SER A 182 -10.56 -11.11 13.45
N HIS A 183 -10.72 -10.76 14.74
CA HIS A 183 -10.99 -9.38 15.15
C HIS A 183 -9.92 -8.40 14.65
N ARG A 184 -8.66 -8.83 14.52
CA ARG A 184 -7.57 -7.97 14.00
C ARG A 184 -7.81 -7.56 12.55
N MET A 185 -8.60 -8.34 11.80
CA MET A 185 -8.99 -8.01 10.44
C MET A 185 -10.20 -7.08 10.36
N SER A 186 -10.93 -6.85 11.46
CA SER A 186 -12.06 -5.91 11.44
C SER A 186 -11.63 -4.45 11.31
N SER A 187 -10.35 -4.14 11.56
CA SER A 187 -9.78 -2.81 11.36
C SER A 187 -9.29 -2.59 9.93
N VAL A 188 -9.24 -3.63 9.10
CA VAL A 188 -8.90 -3.49 7.68
C VAL A 188 -10.16 -3.07 6.93
N GLU A 189 -10.09 -1.90 6.29
CA GLU A 189 -11.20 -1.34 5.54
C GLU A 189 -10.91 -1.33 4.03
N PRO A 190 -11.90 -1.11 3.14
CA PRO A 190 -11.64 -0.97 1.71
C PRO A 190 -10.68 0.20 1.44
N GLY A 191 -9.63 -0.05 0.65
CA GLY A 191 -8.55 0.90 0.39
C GLY A 191 -9.04 2.24 -0.17
N ARG A 192 -10.06 2.22 -1.04
CA ARG A 192 -10.70 3.45 -1.55
C ARG A 192 -11.34 4.30 -0.45
N GLN A 193 -11.92 3.67 0.57
CA GLN A 193 -12.52 4.38 1.72
C GLN A 193 -11.42 4.97 2.60
N LEU A 194 -10.36 4.19 2.89
CA LEU A 194 -9.22 4.67 3.66
C LEU A 194 -8.53 5.85 2.97
N PHE A 195 -8.25 5.75 1.67
CA PHE A 195 -7.72 6.85 0.86
C PHE A 195 -8.53 8.14 1.04
N PHE A 196 -9.84 8.05 0.83
CA PHE A 196 -10.72 9.21 0.88
C PHE A 196 -10.73 9.84 2.28
N ARG A 197 -10.91 9.03 3.32
CA ARG A 197 -10.92 9.49 4.72
C ARG A 197 -9.62 10.20 5.10
N LEU A 198 -8.47 9.59 4.83
CA LEU A 198 -7.16 10.18 5.16
C LEU A 198 -6.92 11.50 4.39
N TYR A 199 -7.33 11.57 3.13
CA TYR A 199 -7.20 12.81 2.35
C TYR A 199 -8.15 13.92 2.83
N GLN A 200 -9.38 13.58 3.22
CA GLN A 200 -10.31 14.56 3.79
C GLN A 200 -9.73 15.21 5.05
N ASP A 201 -9.18 14.37 5.95
CA ASP A 201 -8.66 14.78 7.25
C ASP A 201 -7.31 15.52 7.15
N ALA A 202 -6.52 15.27 6.10
CA ALA A 202 -5.22 15.89 5.92
C ALA A 202 -5.27 17.41 5.73
N ALA A 203 -4.22 18.12 6.14
CA ALA A 203 -4.08 19.55 5.81
C ALA A 203 -3.85 19.76 4.29
N PRO A 204 -4.12 20.96 3.74
CA PRO A 204 -3.79 21.27 2.35
C PRO A 204 -2.30 21.04 2.05
N LYS A 205 -2.01 20.46 0.87
CA LYS A 205 -0.64 20.23 0.36
C LYS A 205 0.31 19.61 1.39
N SER A 206 -0.18 18.62 2.14
CA SER A 206 0.55 18.06 3.28
C SER A 206 0.80 16.55 3.20
N VAL A 207 0.10 15.83 2.32
CA VAL A 207 0.26 14.38 2.14
C VAL A 207 1.37 14.11 1.14
N THR A 208 2.40 13.38 1.55
CA THR A 208 3.33 12.71 0.63
C THR A 208 2.77 11.32 0.36
N LEU A 209 2.46 11.04 -0.91
CA LEU A 209 1.99 9.72 -1.34
C LEU A 209 3.18 8.90 -1.83
N LEU A 210 3.56 7.87 -1.07
CA LEU A 210 4.63 6.94 -1.43
C LEU A 210 4.04 5.69 -2.08
N ILE A 211 4.54 5.33 -3.25
CA ILE A 211 4.08 4.20 -4.05
C ILE A 211 5.28 3.28 -4.30
N THR A 212 5.30 2.13 -3.62
CA THR A 212 6.31 1.06 -3.80
C THR A 212 5.76 -0.16 -4.55
N ALA A 213 4.50 -0.08 -4.99
CA ALA A 213 3.78 -1.16 -5.66
C ALA A 213 3.11 -0.68 -6.95
N SER A 214 2.16 -1.46 -7.48
CA SER A 214 1.26 -1.04 -8.57
C SER A 214 0.62 0.34 -8.35
N LEU A 215 0.57 1.14 -9.42
CA LEU A 215 0.01 2.49 -9.43
C LEU A 215 -1.52 2.52 -9.56
N LYS A 216 -2.17 1.36 -9.67
CA LYS A 216 -3.61 1.22 -9.93
C LYS A 216 -4.49 1.91 -8.89
N ASP A 217 -4.31 1.60 -7.61
CA ASP A 217 -5.12 2.18 -6.54
C ASP A 217 -4.98 3.72 -6.45
N PRO A 218 -3.75 4.29 -6.47
CA PRO A 218 -3.54 5.74 -6.63
C PRO A 218 -4.23 6.35 -7.85
N ALA A 219 -4.13 5.72 -9.02
CA ALA A 219 -4.72 6.22 -10.26
C ALA A 219 -6.25 6.25 -10.17
N LEU A 220 -6.86 5.19 -9.65
CA LEU A 220 -8.30 5.12 -9.41
C LEU A 220 -8.75 6.20 -8.41
N PHE A 221 -8.03 6.37 -7.31
CA PHE A 221 -8.34 7.39 -6.33
C PHE A 221 -8.26 8.80 -6.93
N LEU A 222 -7.19 9.10 -7.68
CA LEU A 222 -7.02 10.38 -8.36
C LEU A 222 -8.15 10.62 -9.38
N ARG A 223 -8.47 9.63 -10.22
CA ARG A 223 -9.56 9.73 -11.21
C ARG A 223 -10.89 10.10 -10.56
N ASP A 224 -11.18 9.48 -9.42
CA ASP A 224 -12.48 9.63 -8.77
C ASP A 224 -12.53 10.86 -7.84
N ASN A 225 -11.38 11.40 -7.43
CA ASN A 225 -11.29 12.47 -6.40
C ASN A 225 -10.28 13.56 -6.77
N GLU A 226 -10.22 13.97 -8.04
CA GLU A 226 -9.18 14.86 -8.60
C GLU A 226 -8.97 16.15 -7.78
N ILE A 227 -10.06 16.84 -7.41
CA ILE A 227 -10.00 18.09 -6.63
C ILE A 227 -9.40 17.84 -5.25
N LEU A 228 -9.83 16.78 -4.57
CA LEU A 228 -9.35 16.44 -3.23
C LEU A 228 -7.88 16.01 -3.28
N PHE A 229 -7.52 15.18 -4.25
CA PHE A 229 -6.14 14.78 -4.47
C PHE A 229 -5.25 16.00 -4.67
N PHE A 230 -5.58 16.86 -5.63
CA PHE A 230 -4.81 18.07 -5.88
C PHE A 230 -4.70 18.95 -4.64
N ALA A 231 -5.79 19.19 -3.92
CA ALA A 231 -5.78 20.08 -2.75
C ALA A 231 -4.88 19.58 -1.60
N LYS A 232 -4.71 18.26 -1.45
CA LYS A 232 -4.09 17.66 -0.26
C LYS A 232 -2.71 17.07 -0.53
N THR A 233 -2.42 16.62 -1.76
CA THR A 233 -1.13 16.04 -2.12
C THR A 233 -0.06 17.11 -2.20
N LYS A 234 0.98 16.95 -1.38
CA LYS A 234 2.23 17.69 -1.44
C LYS A 234 3.07 17.23 -2.63
N GLU A 235 3.30 15.92 -2.73
CA GLU A 235 4.09 15.26 -3.76
C GLU A 235 3.74 13.77 -3.83
N VAL A 236 4.07 13.14 -4.97
CA VAL A 236 3.97 11.69 -5.16
C VAL A 236 5.36 11.13 -5.39
N VAL A 237 5.76 10.17 -4.55
CA VAL A 237 7.04 9.47 -4.61
C VAL A 237 6.80 8.06 -5.12
N ILE A 238 7.50 7.65 -6.16
CA ILE A 238 7.24 6.39 -6.88
C ILE A 238 8.54 5.60 -6.98
N MET A 239 8.54 4.36 -6.47
CA MET A 239 9.53 3.38 -6.88
C MET A 239 9.15 2.87 -8.26
N GLY A 240 9.93 3.28 -9.27
CA GLY A 240 9.62 3.00 -10.67
C GLY A 240 10.66 3.65 -11.57
N GLY A 241 10.34 3.85 -12.83
CA GLY A 241 11.26 4.53 -13.73
C GLY A 241 10.54 5.49 -14.67
N VAL A 242 11.35 6.18 -15.46
CA VAL A 242 10.87 7.11 -16.49
C VAL A 242 11.64 6.82 -17.75
N GLU A 243 10.95 6.90 -18.89
CA GLU A 243 11.64 6.70 -20.14
C GLU A 243 12.74 7.77 -20.31
N PRO A 244 13.90 7.38 -20.87
CA PRO A 244 14.95 8.34 -21.18
C PRO A 244 14.45 9.40 -22.13
N TRP A 245 14.94 10.62 -21.94
CA TRP A 245 14.81 11.64 -22.96
C TRP A 245 15.70 11.27 -24.14
N THR A 246 15.11 11.04 -25.32
CA THR A 246 15.90 10.79 -26.52
C THR A 246 15.98 12.06 -27.36
N GLU A 247 17.14 12.33 -27.96
CA GLU A 247 17.32 13.50 -28.84
C GLU A 247 16.34 13.48 -30.02
N ALA A 248 15.94 12.28 -30.46
CA ALA A 248 14.95 12.07 -31.52
C ALA A 248 13.50 12.46 -31.14
N GLN A 249 13.18 12.50 -29.85
CA GLN A 249 11.89 13.02 -29.36
C GLN A 249 11.82 14.56 -29.38
N GLY A 250 12.92 15.22 -29.79
CA GLY A 250 13.00 16.65 -30.01
C GLY A 250 12.72 17.48 -28.75
N LYS A 251 12.56 18.78 -28.93
CA LYS A 251 12.04 19.70 -27.91
C LYS A 251 10.55 19.48 -27.59
N ASP A 252 9.91 18.48 -28.20
CA ASP A 252 8.45 18.33 -28.27
C ASP A 252 7.89 17.48 -27.12
N ARG A 253 8.66 16.55 -26.58
CA ARG A 253 8.29 15.92 -25.33
C ARG A 253 8.35 16.99 -24.24
N THR A 254 7.31 17.11 -23.43
CA THR A 254 7.26 18.08 -22.32
C THR A 254 6.92 17.40 -20.99
N THR A 255 6.58 16.11 -21.03
CA THR A 255 6.14 15.34 -19.89
C THR A 255 6.95 14.05 -19.72
N LEU A 256 7.16 13.68 -18.46
CA LEU A 256 7.65 12.37 -18.04
C LEU A 256 6.63 11.30 -18.43
N LEU A 257 7.12 10.16 -18.92
CA LEU A 257 6.33 8.96 -19.16
C LEU A 257 6.95 7.82 -18.33
N PRO A 258 6.12 6.94 -17.74
CA PRO A 258 6.62 5.77 -17.04
C PRO A 258 7.40 4.86 -18.01
N ASP A 259 8.47 4.21 -17.54
CA ASP A 259 9.20 3.19 -18.31
C ASP A 259 8.63 1.79 -18.05
N THR A 260 9.42 0.75 -18.31
CA THR A 260 9.05 -0.65 -18.06
C THR A 260 9.48 -1.12 -16.67
N ALA A 261 9.48 -0.24 -15.66
CA ALA A 261 9.69 -0.66 -14.29
C ALA A 261 8.55 -1.56 -13.81
N HIS A 262 8.88 -2.57 -13.01
CA HIS A 262 7.95 -3.65 -12.65
C HIS A 262 6.61 -3.16 -12.10
N ASN A 263 6.65 -2.24 -11.13
CA ASN A 263 5.47 -1.62 -10.53
C ASN A 263 4.55 -0.90 -11.52
N GLN A 264 5.12 -0.40 -12.61
CA GLN A 264 4.37 0.32 -13.65
C GLN A 264 3.77 -0.63 -14.67
N GLU A 265 4.35 -1.81 -14.85
CA GLU A 265 3.88 -2.82 -15.81
C GLU A 265 2.66 -3.58 -15.32
N PHE A 266 2.45 -3.71 -14.01
CA PHE A 266 1.24 -4.36 -13.47
C PHE A 266 -0.05 -3.72 -14.01
N ASP A 267 -0.08 -2.39 -14.10
CA ASP A 267 -1.16 -1.65 -14.75
C ASP A 267 -0.56 -0.43 -15.48
N ARG A 268 -0.22 -0.67 -16.75
CA ARG A 268 0.41 0.35 -17.61
C ARG A 268 -0.50 1.56 -17.83
N GLU A 269 -1.80 1.33 -18.03
CA GLU A 269 -2.76 2.40 -18.25
C GLU A 269 -2.92 3.29 -17.02
N ALA A 270 -3.01 2.69 -15.83
CA ALA A 270 -3.03 3.43 -14.57
C ALA A 270 -1.75 4.24 -14.35
N SER A 271 -0.60 3.66 -14.67
CA SER A 271 0.70 4.32 -14.55
C SER A 271 0.79 5.55 -15.45
N GLU A 272 0.45 5.41 -16.73
CA GLU A 272 0.44 6.52 -17.68
C GLU A 272 -0.56 7.61 -17.27
N PHE A 273 -1.74 7.21 -16.80
CA PHE A 273 -2.75 8.13 -16.29
C PHE A 273 -2.23 8.94 -15.09
N LEU A 274 -1.66 8.27 -14.08
CA LEU A 274 -1.19 8.93 -12.86
C LEU A 274 -0.05 9.91 -13.18
N PHE A 275 0.93 9.49 -13.97
CA PHE A 275 2.05 10.34 -14.39
C PHE A 275 1.55 11.58 -15.12
N ARG A 276 0.68 11.42 -16.11
CA ARG A 276 0.14 12.53 -16.89
C ARG A 276 -0.64 13.50 -16.01
N LYS A 277 -1.60 13.00 -15.22
CA LYS A 277 -2.49 13.85 -14.43
C LYS A 277 -1.76 14.60 -13.31
N CYS A 278 -0.78 13.98 -12.66
CA CYS A 278 0.05 14.69 -11.68
C CYS A 278 0.79 15.88 -12.33
N GLN A 279 1.36 15.69 -13.54
CA GLN A 279 2.06 16.75 -14.25
C GLN A 279 1.11 17.87 -14.73
N GLU A 280 -0.05 17.52 -15.29
CA GLU A 280 -1.07 18.49 -15.73
C GLU A 280 -1.55 19.39 -14.58
N MET A 281 -1.71 18.83 -13.38
CA MET A 281 -2.14 19.58 -12.20
C MET A 281 -0.98 20.27 -11.46
N GLY A 282 0.27 20.04 -11.86
CA GLY A 282 1.43 20.56 -11.14
C GLY A 282 1.65 19.92 -9.75
N VAL A 283 1.24 18.66 -9.58
CA VAL A 283 1.63 17.85 -8.40
C VAL A 283 3.04 17.28 -8.65
N PRO A 284 4.03 17.61 -7.80
CA PRO A 284 5.39 17.11 -7.96
C PRO A 284 5.47 15.57 -7.97
N LEU A 285 6.25 15.03 -8.91
CA LEU A 285 6.61 13.62 -9.01
C LEU A 285 8.08 13.44 -8.63
N VAL A 286 8.36 12.52 -7.72
CA VAL A 286 9.70 12.03 -7.41
C VAL A 286 9.77 10.56 -7.78
N VAL A 287 10.50 10.22 -8.84
CA VAL A 287 10.61 8.83 -9.30
C VAL A 287 11.99 8.28 -8.95
N VAL A 288 12.01 7.23 -8.16
CA VAL A 288 13.23 6.56 -7.69
C VAL A 288 13.40 5.26 -8.47
N SER A 289 14.41 5.23 -9.33
CA SER A 289 14.72 4.05 -10.15
C SER A 289 15.54 3.01 -9.41
N ARG A 290 15.49 1.77 -9.90
CA ARG A 290 16.34 0.65 -9.44
C ARG A 290 17.83 0.98 -9.39
N PHE A 291 18.29 1.91 -10.24
CA PHE A 291 19.70 2.32 -10.26
C PHE A 291 20.12 3.04 -8.97
N ALA A 292 19.19 3.72 -8.28
CA ALA A 292 19.46 4.30 -6.98
C ALA A 292 19.77 3.22 -5.93
N ALA A 293 19.01 2.12 -5.93
CA ALA A 293 19.27 0.98 -5.05
C ALA A 293 20.63 0.31 -5.36
N TYR A 294 20.99 0.20 -6.64
CA TYR A 294 22.29 -0.38 -7.03
C TYR A 294 23.49 0.47 -6.58
N ALA A 295 23.33 1.79 -6.54
CA ALA A 295 24.38 2.70 -6.10
C ALA A 295 24.59 2.71 -4.57
N ALA A 296 23.62 2.20 -3.80
CA ALA A 296 23.64 2.20 -2.33
C ALA A 296 24.16 0.88 -1.72
N LYS A 297 24.85 0.05 -2.52
CA LYS A 297 25.46 -1.22 -2.09
C LYS A 297 26.82 -1.04 -1.43
#